data_AF-A0A7X7DY72-F1
#
_entry.id   AF-A0A7X7DY72-F1
#
_cell.length_a   1.000
_cell.length_b   1.000
_cell.length_c   1.000
_cell.angle_alpha   90.00
_cell.angle_beta   90.00
_cell.angle_gamma   90.00
#
_symmetry.space_group_name_H-M   'P 1'
#
loop_
_entity.id
_entity.type
_entity.pdbx_description
1 polymer ?
#
loop_
_entity_poly.entity_id
_entity_poly.type
_entity_poly.pdbx_seq_one_letter_code
_entity_poly.pdbx_strand_id
1 'polypeptide(L)'
;ISFSKSNFEAARTAGDVKKIDSLFFTQPLAEPGPEFKNLTIQDLCSFFSNPARYLIHHRLGITLDQYREQLTDDEPFDLQGLSSYQIAEELIEQLIDGHTIEEYYNHLKLTNKLPHGSPGKYYYDRVSSGVSEFMQKLDTSILDTALPDLHVNTAIGDFCISGTLNLVRENSLLHFRYARLKGTDLLTAWIRHLLLNNSNVPQYPVTSTILTSNKYIRLKEVPQCGTYLSRLLEIYWKGLTQPLQFLPESSWVYAENVLLKQNAEEVALINAQKRWNGDPYSSLPGESSNPYTTLCYRSITPFGADFATLACEIYGSIISHAEGLD
;
A
#
# COMPACT_ATOMS: atom_id res chain seq x y z
N ILE A 1 -30.59 -32.51 13.31
CA ILE A 1 -29.20 -32.17 12.95
C ILE A 1 -28.31 -33.24 13.58
N SER A 2 -27.79 -34.17 12.78
CA SER A 2 -26.94 -35.27 13.26
C SER A 2 -25.49 -34.76 13.28
N PHE A 3 -24.89 -34.67 14.46
CA PHE A 3 -23.48 -34.34 14.60
C PHE A 3 -22.67 -35.62 14.37
N SER A 4 -21.95 -35.71 13.25
CA SER A 4 -21.07 -36.85 12.98
C SER A 4 -19.94 -36.87 14.00
N LYS A 5 -19.60 -38.06 14.47
CA LYS A 5 -18.46 -38.28 15.39
C LYS A 5 -17.14 -37.77 14.78
N SER A 6 -17.03 -37.75 13.45
CA SER A 6 -15.88 -37.18 12.74
C SER A 6 -15.77 -35.66 12.90
N ASN A 7 -16.89 -34.92 12.95
CA ASN A 7 -16.85 -33.47 13.16
C ASN A 7 -16.45 -33.13 14.60
N PHE A 8 -16.83 -33.95 15.58
CA PHE A 8 -16.40 -33.79 16.97
C PHE A 8 -14.91 -34.12 17.13
N GLU A 9 -14.40 -35.18 16.49
CA GLU A 9 -12.98 -35.55 16.54
C GLU A 9 -12.10 -34.53 15.78
N ALA A 10 -12.56 -33.98 14.66
CA ALA A 10 -11.89 -32.88 13.96
C ALA A 10 -11.84 -31.60 14.81
N ALA A 11 -12.95 -31.22 15.47
CA ALA A 11 -13.00 -30.08 16.37
C ALA A 11 -12.13 -30.27 17.63
N ARG A 12 -12.06 -31.50 18.16
CA ARG A 12 -11.21 -31.84 19.31
C ARG A 12 -9.71 -31.75 18.95
N THR A 13 -9.35 -32.18 17.74
CA THR A 13 -7.96 -32.08 17.25
C THR A 13 -7.58 -30.63 16.92
N ALA A 14 -8.54 -29.81 16.46
CA ALA A 14 -8.35 -28.36 16.29
C ALA A 14 -8.19 -27.61 17.62
N GLY A 15 -8.77 -28.11 18.72
CA GLY A 15 -8.57 -27.58 20.07
C GLY A 15 -7.21 -27.92 20.70
N ASP A 16 -6.54 -28.97 20.19
CA ASP A 16 -5.22 -29.46 20.66
C ASP A 16 -4.05 -29.01 19.77
N VAL A 17 -4.25 -27.98 18.93
CA VAL A 17 -3.12 -27.33 18.24
C VAL A 17 -2.27 -26.65 19.31
N LYS A 18 -1.19 -27.33 19.74
CA LYS A 18 -0.13 -26.73 20.54
C LYS A 18 0.20 -25.37 19.93
N LYS A 19 -0.04 -24.29 20.67
CA LYS A 19 0.53 -22.99 20.33
C LYS A 19 2.02 -23.19 20.20
N ILE A 20 2.52 -23.15 18.97
CA ILE A 20 3.96 -23.22 18.72
C ILE A 20 4.50 -21.84 19.12
N ASP A 21 4.85 -21.69 20.40
CA ASP A 21 5.43 -20.45 20.95
C ASP A 21 6.90 -20.25 20.53
N SER A 22 7.50 -21.20 19.79
CA SER A 22 8.83 -21.00 19.24
C SER A 22 8.80 -19.97 18.10
N LEU A 23 9.82 -19.10 18.09
CA LEU A 23 10.04 -18.14 17.01
C LEU A 23 10.14 -18.85 15.67
N PHE A 24 9.56 -18.26 14.63
CA PHE A 24 9.70 -18.79 13.28
C PHE A 24 11.10 -18.54 12.71
N PHE A 25 11.63 -17.34 12.94
CA PHE A 25 13.03 -17.01 12.68
C PHE A 25 13.83 -17.09 13.98
N THR A 26 14.68 -18.11 14.10
CA THR A 26 15.61 -18.26 15.23
C THR A 26 17.00 -17.71 14.93
N GLN A 27 17.32 -17.54 13.65
CA GLN A 27 18.55 -16.95 13.13
C GLN A 27 18.27 -16.27 11.79
N PRO A 28 19.09 -15.30 11.35
CA PRO A 28 18.99 -14.73 10.02
C PRO A 28 19.10 -15.81 8.93
N LEU A 29 18.39 -15.62 7.83
CA LEU A 29 18.57 -16.40 6.61
C LEU A 29 19.96 -16.13 6.03
N ALA A 30 20.41 -17.06 5.17
CA ALA A 30 21.60 -16.82 4.35
C ALA A 30 21.45 -15.55 3.50
N GLU A 31 22.59 -14.96 3.13
CA GLU A 31 22.64 -13.80 2.24
C GLU A 31 21.74 -14.02 0.99
N PRO A 32 20.97 -13.00 0.56
CA PRO A 32 20.20 -13.09 -0.67
C PRO A 32 21.12 -13.29 -1.88
N GLY A 33 20.65 -14.06 -2.86
CA GLY A 33 21.34 -14.21 -4.13
C GLY A 33 21.33 -12.92 -4.96
N PRO A 34 22.19 -12.82 -6.00
CA PRO A 34 22.30 -11.63 -6.84
C PRO A 34 21.01 -11.30 -7.62
N GLU A 35 20.10 -12.26 -7.78
CA GLU A 35 18.79 -12.06 -8.39
C GLU A 35 17.96 -11.00 -7.64
N PHE A 36 18.11 -10.88 -6.32
CA PHE A 36 17.42 -9.88 -5.51
C PHE A 36 18.00 -8.46 -5.66
N LYS A 37 19.08 -8.29 -6.43
CA LYS A 37 19.60 -6.96 -6.78
C LYS A 37 18.96 -6.38 -8.04
N ASN A 38 18.22 -7.18 -8.80
CA ASN A 38 17.45 -6.73 -9.96
C ASN A 38 15.97 -6.73 -9.59
N LEU A 39 15.40 -5.55 -9.44
CA LEU A 39 14.04 -5.38 -8.95
C LEU A 39 13.22 -4.45 -9.84
N THR A 40 11.92 -4.69 -9.88
CA THR A 40 11.00 -3.72 -10.46
C THR A 40 10.63 -2.63 -9.46
N ILE A 41 10.12 -1.49 -9.93
CA ILE A 41 9.50 -0.48 -9.07
C ILE A 41 8.44 -1.13 -8.17
N GLN A 42 7.64 -2.03 -8.75
CA GLN A 42 6.58 -2.74 -8.04
C GLN A 42 7.13 -3.67 -6.96
N ASP A 43 8.27 -4.32 -7.18
CA ASP A 43 8.92 -5.17 -6.16
C ASP A 43 9.33 -4.34 -4.95
N LEU A 44 9.93 -3.17 -5.16
CA LEU A 44 10.34 -2.28 -4.07
C LEU A 44 9.12 -1.76 -3.29
N CYS A 45 8.08 -1.29 -4.00
CA CYS A 45 6.82 -0.86 -3.38
C CYS A 45 6.14 -2.01 -2.61
N SER A 46 6.13 -3.22 -3.17
CA SER A 46 5.52 -4.40 -2.55
C SER A 46 6.26 -4.81 -1.28
N PHE A 47 7.60 -4.74 -1.29
CA PHE A 47 8.40 -4.96 -0.09
C PHE A 47 8.03 -3.97 1.01
N PHE A 48 8.06 -2.67 0.70
CA PHE A 48 7.77 -1.64 1.71
C PHE A 48 6.30 -1.63 2.15
N SER A 49 5.39 -2.16 1.34
CA SER A 49 3.98 -2.31 1.73
C SER A 49 3.73 -3.45 2.71
N ASN A 50 4.55 -4.51 2.68
CA ASN A 50 4.51 -5.59 3.66
C ASN A 50 5.83 -6.39 3.67
N PRO A 51 6.85 -5.96 4.44
CA PRO A 51 8.17 -6.62 4.44
C PRO A 51 8.11 -8.07 4.90
N ALA A 52 7.22 -8.39 5.85
CA ALA A 52 7.02 -9.75 6.35
C ALA A 52 6.49 -10.67 5.24
N ARG A 53 5.46 -10.24 4.50
CA ARG A 53 4.94 -10.99 3.35
C ARG A 53 6.01 -11.16 2.29
N TYR A 54 6.76 -10.10 1.97
CA TYR A 54 7.80 -10.17 0.95
C TYR A 54 8.88 -11.19 1.31
N LEU A 55 9.38 -11.15 2.55
CA LEU A 55 10.36 -12.12 3.06
C LEU A 55 9.84 -13.56 2.98
N ILE A 56 8.66 -13.84 3.54
CA ILE A 56 8.09 -15.19 3.58
C ILE A 56 7.78 -15.72 2.17
N HIS A 57 7.23 -14.89 1.30
CA HIS A 57 6.85 -15.29 -0.04
C HIS A 57 8.07 -15.45 -0.97
N HIS A 58 8.93 -14.43 -1.06
CA HIS A 58 10.02 -14.40 -2.04
C HIS A 58 11.30 -15.10 -1.58
N ARG A 59 11.61 -15.11 -0.28
CA ARG A 59 12.82 -15.80 0.23
C ARG A 59 12.55 -17.23 0.67
N LEU A 60 11.36 -17.51 1.23
CA LEU A 60 11.02 -18.85 1.73
C LEU A 60 10.07 -19.63 0.82
N GLY A 61 9.46 -18.99 -0.19
CA GLY A 61 8.51 -19.66 -1.10
C GLY A 61 7.20 -20.07 -0.42
N ILE A 62 6.85 -19.42 0.69
CA ILE A 62 5.66 -19.77 1.47
C ILE A 62 4.53 -18.80 1.14
N THR A 63 3.38 -19.34 0.74
CA THR A 63 2.15 -18.58 0.50
C THR A 63 1.14 -18.89 1.60
N LEU A 64 0.68 -17.86 2.31
CA LEU A 64 -0.30 -17.96 3.40
C LEU A 64 -1.66 -17.37 3.03
N ASP A 65 -1.82 -16.95 1.77
CA ASP A 65 -3.08 -16.46 1.23
C ASP A 65 -4.07 -17.63 1.23
N GLN A 66 -4.87 -17.73 2.29
CA GLN A 66 -5.97 -18.70 2.32
C GLN A 66 -6.93 -18.35 1.19
N TYR A 67 -7.25 -19.35 0.34
CA TYR A 67 -8.36 -19.28 -0.62
C TYR A 67 -9.65 -18.90 0.12
N ARG A 68 -9.95 -17.61 0.18
CA ARG A 68 -11.29 -17.08 0.45
C ARG A 68 -11.92 -16.66 -0.88
N GLU A 69 -11.98 -17.59 -1.82
CA GLU A 69 -13.02 -17.51 -2.83
C GLU A 69 -14.30 -18.05 -2.18
N GLN A 70 -15.10 -17.14 -1.62
CA GLN A 70 -16.54 -17.39 -1.60
C GLN A 70 -16.97 -17.29 -3.06
N LEU A 71 -17.03 -18.44 -3.75
CA LEU A 71 -17.80 -18.57 -4.97
C LEU A 71 -19.26 -18.25 -4.62
N THR A 72 -19.68 -17.02 -4.92
CA THR A 72 -21.10 -16.67 -4.95
C THR A 72 -21.65 -17.17 -6.29
N ASP A 73 -22.47 -18.21 -6.24
CA ASP A 73 -23.15 -18.81 -7.40
C ASP A 73 -24.40 -18.00 -7.84
N ASP A 74 -24.55 -16.79 -7.29
CA ASP A 74 -25.65 -15.86 -7.57
C ASP A 74 -25.15 -14.69 -8.42
N GLU A 75 -25.90 -14.38 -9.48
CA GLU A 75 -25.74 -13.16 -10.27
C GLU A 75 -25.75 -11.93 -9.33
N PRO A 76 -24.81 -10.97 -9.42
CA PRO A 76 -24.64 -9.92 -8.42
C PRO A 76 -25.80 -8.91 -8.46
N PHE A 77 -26.86 -9.18 -7.71
CA PHE A 77 -27.97 -8.24 -7.49
C PHE A 77 -27.62 -7.11 -6.51
N ASP A 78 -26.52 -7.24 -5.76
CA ASP A 78 -26.01 -6.21 -4.85
C ASP A 78 -24.48 -6.11 -4.96
N LEU A 79 -24.02 -5.06 -5.65
CA LEU A 79 -22.59 -4.73 -5.79
C LEU A 79 -22.07 -4.10 -4.47
N GLN A 80 -21.93 -4.90 -3.41
CA GLN A 80 -21.42 -4.40 -2.14
C GLN A 80 -19.90 -4.14 -2.18
N GLY A 81 -19.53 -2.91 -1.79
CA GLY A 81 -18.20 -2.51 -1.31
C GLY A 81 -17.03 -2.63 -2.29
N LEU A 82 -16.60 -3.84 -2.60
CA LEU A 82 -15.38 -4.12 -3.37
C LEU A 82 -15.53 -3.73 -4.84
N SER A 83 -16.69 -4.05 -5.44
CA SER A 83 -17.04 -3.62 -6.80
C SER A 83 -17.27 -2.12 -6.89
N SER A 84 -17.79 -1.49 -5.82
CA SER A 84 -17.96 -0.03 -5.76
C SER A 84 -16.63 0.71 -5.76
N TYR A 85 -15.68 0.18 -4.99
CA TYR A 85 -14.33 0.74 -4.93
C TYR A 85 -13.60 0.60 -6.27
N GLN A 86 -13.66 -0.57 -6.90
CA GLN A 86 -13.07 -0.81 -8.21
C GLN A 86 -13.67 0.11 -9.29
N ILE A 87 -15.00 0.22 -9.35
CA ILE A 87 -15.67 1.12 -10.30
C ILE A 87 -15.29 2.58 -10.03
N ALA A 88 -15.14 2.98 -8.77
CA ALA A 88 -14.73 4.34 -8.42
C ALA A 88 -13.30 4.64 -8.86
N GLU A 89 -12.35 3.73 -8.61
CA GLU A 89 -10.95 3.89 -9.06
C GLU A 89 -10.84 3.90 -10.58
N GLU A 90 -11.48 2.96 -11.27
CA GLU A 90 -11.53 2.94 -12.74
C GLU A 90 -12.14 4.24 -13.29
N LEU A 91 -13.24 4.74 -12.70
CA LEU A 91 -13.84 6.02 -13.13
C LEU A 91 -12.88 7.20 -12.91
N ILE A 92 -12.13 7.24 -11.81
CA ILE A 92 -11.14 8.30 -11.57
C ILE A 92 -10.07 8.29 -12.67
N GLU A 93 -9.56 7.11 -13.05
CA GLU A 93 -8.60 6.98 -14.16
C GLU A 93 -9.19 7.51 -15.47
N GLN A 94 -10.44 7.14 -15.79
CA GLN A 94 -11.10 7.62 -16.99
C GLN A 94 -11.24 9.14 -17.02
N LEU A 95 -11.61 9.76 -15.89
CA LEU A 95 -11.72 11.22 -15.77
C LEU A 95 -10.35 11.91 -15.89
N ILE A 96 -9.30 11.31 -15.32
CA ILE A 96 -7.91 11.79 -15.43
C ILE A 96 -7.41 11.73 -16.89
N ASP A 97 -7.90 10.76 -17.66
CA ASP A 97 -7.62 10.61 -19.10
C ASP A 97 -8.54 11.47 -19.98
N GLY A 98 -9.44 12.25 -19.39
CA GLY A 98 -10.30 13.21 -20.09
C GLY A 98 -11.63 12.65 -20.61
N HIS A 99 -11.96 11.40 -20.27
CA HIS A 99 -13.29 10.84 -20.55
C HIS A 99 -14.34 11.43 -19.62
N THR A 100 -15.61 11.31 -20.01
CA THR A 100 -16.76 11.78 -19.23
C THR A 100 -17.37 10.65 -18.38
N ILE A 101 -18.13 11.05 -17.35
CA ILE A 101 -18.89 10.13 -16.51
C ILE A 101 -19.88 9.31 -17.36
N GLU A 102 -20.47 9.92 -18.37
CA GLU A 102 -21.41 9.28 -19.29
C GLU A 102 -20.74 8.26 -20.21
N GLU A 103 -19.54 8.55 -20.72
CA GLU A 103 -18.76 7.62 -21.56
C GLU A 103 -18.41 6.35 -20.80
N TYR A 104 -17.90 6.48 -19.57
CA TYR A 104 -17.58 5.32 -18.75
C TYR A 104 -18.83 4.52 -18.33
N TYR A 105 -19.95 5.20 -18.06
CA TYR A 105 -21.22 4.51 -17.81
C TYR A 105 -21.65 3.63 -19.01
N ASN A 106 -21.54 4.16 -20.22
CA ASN A 106 -21.87 3.42 -21.44
C ASN A 106 -20.94 2.21 -21.63
N HIS A 107 -19.64 2.36 -21.33
CA HIS A 107 -18.70 1.26 -21.34
C HIS A 107 -19.08 0.14 -20.35
N LEU A 108 -19.43 0.49 -19.10
CA LEU A 108 -19.86 -0.47 -18.09
C LEU A 108 -21.16 -1.20 -18.47
N LYS A 109 -22.08 -0.51 -19.14
CA LYS A 109 -23.32 -1.10 -19.65
C LYS A 109 -23.06 -2.14 -20.74
N LEU A 110 -22.07 -1.92 -21.60
CA LEU A 110 -21.70 -2.85 -22.67
C LEU A 110 -20.95 -4.09 -22.17
N THR A 111 -20.25 -3.97 -21.03
CA THR A 111 -19.44 -5.05 -20.44
C THR A 111 -20.19 -5.88 -19.39
N ASN A 112 -21.48 -5.62 -19.16
CA ASN A 112 -22.30 -6.25 -18.12
C ASN A 112 -21.67 -6.19 -16.71
N LYS A 113 -20.83 -5.18 -16.44
CA LYS A 113 -20.24 -4.92 -15.12
C LYS A 113 -21.23 -4.29 -14.13
N LEU A 114 -22.39 -3.83 -14.61
CA LEU A 114 -23.46 -3.23 -13.80
C LEU A 114 -24.74 -4.07 -13.88
N PRO A 115 -25.52 -4.15 -12.78
CA PRO A 115 -26.86 -4.73 -12.79
C PRO A 115 -27.74 -4.08 -13.86
N HIS A 116 -28.59 -4.88 -14.50
CA HIS A 116 -29.45 -4.39 -15.57
C HIS A 116 -30.52 -3.40 -15.06
N GLY A 117 -30.84 -2.41 -15.90
CA GLY A 117 -31.95 -1.48 -15.68
C GLY A 117 -31.69 -0.38 -14.65
N SER A 118 -32.77 0.14 -14.07
CA SER A 118 -32.74 1.28 -13.13
C SER A 118 -31.84 1.09 -11.90
N PRO A 119 -31.73 -0.11 -11.29
CA PRO A 119 -30.84 -0.32 -10.15
C PRO A 119 -29.36 -0.04 -10.47
N GLY A 120 -28.87 -0.50 -11.62
CA GLY A 120 -27.48 -0.26 -12.05
C GLY A 120 -27.19 1.22 -12.30
N LYS A 121 -28.14 1.96 -12.90
CA LYS A 121 -28.00 3.41 -13.08
C LYS A 121 -27.95 4.14 -11.74
N TYR A 122 -28.88 3.84 -10.84
CA TYR A 122 -28.92 4.46 -9.51
C TYR A 122 -27.61 4.22 -8.73
N TYR A 123 -27.12 2.99 -8.79
CA TYR A 123 -25.86 2.62 -8.16
C TYR A 123 -24.67 3.42 -8.74
N TYR A 124 -24.57 3.47 -10.07
CA TYR A 124 -23.51 4.23 -10.75
C TYR A 124 -23.58 5.73 -10.44
N ASP A 125 -24.78 6.30 -10.36
CA ASP A 125 -24.99 7.71 -10.03
C ASP A 125 -24.49 8.06 -8.62
N ARG A 126 -24.66 7.13 -7.67
CA ARG A 126 -24.11 7.27 -6.32
C ARG A 126 -22.58 7.24 -6.33
N VAL A 127 -21.97 6.30 -7.07
CA VAL A 127 -20.51 6.18 -7.17
C VAL A 127 -19.92 7.41 -7.86
N SER A 128 -20.46 7.79 -9.02
CA SER A 128 -19.98 8.92 -9.82
C SER A 128 -20.13 10.26 -9.10
N SER A 129 -21.16 10.44 -8.28
CA SER A 129 -21.30 11.62 -7.41
C SER A 129 -20.17 11.68 -6.38
N GLY A 130 -19.87 10.57 -5.71
CA GLY A 130 -18.75 10.48 -4.77
C GLY A 130 -17.37 10.64 -5.43
N VAL A 131 -17.21 10.18 -6.67
CA VAL A 131 -15.99 10.42 -7.46
C VAL A 131 -15.88 11.89 -7.86
N SER A 132 -16.98 12.53 -8.26
CA SER A 132 -17.00 13.96 -8.60
C SER A 132 -16.57 14.83 -7.43
N GLU A 133 -17.09 14.56 -6.23
CA GLU A 133 -16.66 15.24 -4.99
C GLU A 133 -15.19 15.02 -4.67
N PHE A 134 -14.66 13.84 -4.98
CA PHE A 134 -13.24 13.53 -4.79
C PHE A 134 -12.37 14.28 -5.80
N MET A 135 -12.77 14.32 -7.07
CA MET A 135 -12.05 15.01 -8.14
C MET A 135 -12.05 16.53 -7.95
N GLN A 136 -13.07 17.10 -7.29
CA GLN A 136 -13.08 18.53 -6.92
C GLN A 136 -11.94 18.93 -5.97
N LYS A 137 -11.32 17.98 -5.26
CA LYS A 137 -10.15 18.24 -4.40
C LYS A 137 -8.84 18.33 -5.17
N LEU A 138 -8.83 17.84 -6.42
CA LEU A 138 -7.66 17.89 -7.28
C LEU A 138 -7.56 19.29 -7.90
N ASP A 139 -6.36 19.87 -7.86
CA ASP A 139 -6.06 21.03 -8.70
C ASP A 139 -6.11 20.59 -10.16
N THR A 140 -7.11 21.06 -10.89
CA THR A 140 -7.36 20.64 -12.28
C THR A 140 -6.23 21.05 -13.22
N SER A 141 -5.40 22.04 -12.87
CA SER A 141 -4.22 22.41 -13.66
C SER A 141 -3.16 21.29 -13.73
N ILE A 142 -3.22 20.33 -12.81
CA ILE A 142 -2.38 19.12 -12.87
C ILE A 142 -2.82 18.22 -14.02
N LEU A 143 -4.10 18.25 -14.41
CA LEU A 143 -4.65 17.39 -15.45
C LEU A 143 -4.41 17.91 -16.87
N ASP A 144 -3.97 19.16 -17.03
CA ASP A 144 -3.87 19.88 -18.31
C ASP A 144 -3.14 19.09 -19.41
N THR A 145 -1.89 18.71 -19.16
CA THR A 145 -1.05 18.02 -20.15
C THR A 145 -0.58 16.67 -19.61
N ALA A 146 -1.09 15.59 -20.20
CA ALA A 146 -0.53 14.25 -20.02
C ALA A 146 0.82 14.12 -20.73
N LEU A 147 1.82 13.59 -20.02
CA LEU A 147 3.10 13.20 -20.61
C LEU A 147 3.12 11.68 -20.86
N PRO A 148 3.93 11.20 -21.82
CA PRO A 148 4.17 9.78 -21.98
C PRO A 148 4.72 9.17 -20.70
N ASP A 149 4.31 7.94 -20.42
CA ASP A 149 4.86 7.09 -19.38
C ASP A 149 6.40 7.11 -19.38
N LEU A 150 7.00 7.33 -18.20
CA LEU A 150 8.44 7.40 -18.06
C LEU A 150 9.00 6.01 -17.74
N HIS A 151 9.78 5.45 -18.67
CA HIS A 151 10.52 4.22 -18.42
C HIS A 151 11.77 4.49 -17.59
N VAL A 152 11.85 3.84 -16.43
CA VAL A 152 12.98 3.89 -15.52
C VAL A 152 13.79 2.60 -15.68
N ASN A 153 15.09 2.75 -15.86
CA ASN A 153 16.08 1.69 -15.74
C ASN A 153 17.36 2.30 -15.18
N THR A 154 17.52 2.25 -13.86
CA THR A 154 18.60 2.95 -13.15
C THR A 154 19.36 2.01 -12.24
N ALA A 155 20.68 2.22 -12.16
CA ALA A 155 21.53 1.57 -11.19
C ALA A 155 21.69 2.46 -9.95
N ILE A 156 21.58 1.87 -8.75
CA ILE A 156 21.81 2.52 -7.46
C ILE A 156 22.74 1.60 -6.65
N GLY A 157 24.02 1.93 -6.62
CA GLY A 157 25.04 0.99 -6.12
C GLY A 157 25.03 -0.30 -6.94
N ASP A 158 24.90 -1.45 -6.26
CA ASP A 158 24.83 -2.77 -6.90
C ASP A 158 23.42 -3.15 -7.37
N PHE A 159 22.41 -2.32 -7.14
CA PHE A 159 21.02 -2.62 -7.48
C PHE A 159 20.63 -2.03 -8.83
N CYS A 160 19.80 -2.73 -9.57
CA CYS A 160 19.14 -2.24 -10.78
C CYS A 160 17.63 -2.19 -10.55
N ILE A 161 17.05 -0.99 -10.66
CA ILE A 161 15.61 -0.77 -10.54
C ILE A 161 15.05 -0.46 -11.93
N SER A 162 14.03 -1.22 -12.34
CA SER A 162 13.36 -1.04 -13.63
C SER A 162 11.84 -0.94 -13.52
N GLY A 163 11.20 -0.25 -14.46
CA GLY A 163 9.74 -0.19 -14.54
C GLY A 163 9.26 1.08 -15.22
N THR A 164 7.97 1.37 -15.03
CA THR A 164 7.33 2.51 -15.68
C THR A 164 6.64 3.37 -14.63
N LEU A 165 6.88 4.68 -14.69
CA LEU A 165 6.10 5.67 -13.97
C LEU A 165 4.98 6.16 -14.90
N ASN A 166 3.75 5.79 -14.54
CA ASN A 166 2.54 6.22 -15.23
C ASN A 166 1.90 7.44 -14.56
N LEU A 167 0.85 7.98 -15.18
CA LEU A 167 0.12 9.17 -14.70
C LEU A 167 1.04 10.38 -14.52
N VAL A 168 2.01 10.51 -15.43
CA VAL A 168 2.89 11.68 -15.47
C VAL A 168 2.15 12.82 -16.16
N ARG A 169 2.13 13.97 -15.50
CA ARG A 169 1.62 15.22 -16.03
C ARG A 169 2.76 16.23 -16.13
N GLU A 170 2.61 17.26 -16.95
CA GLU A 170 3.65 18.28 -17.14
C GLU A 170 4.14 18.90 -15.83
N ASN A 171 3.24 19.07 -14.85
CA ASN A 171 3.54 19.70 -13.57
C ASN A 171 3.74 18.72 -12.40
N SER A 172 3.37 17.45 -12.54
CA SER A 172 3.41 16.50 -11.42
C SER A 172 3.27 15.05 -11.85
N LEU A 173 3.93 14.14 -11.12
CA LEU A 173 3.57 12.72 -11.12
C LEU A 173 2.38 12.49 -10.18
N LEU A 174 1.25 12.02 -10.71
CA LEU A 174 0.04 11.83 -9.94
C LEU A 174 -0.01 10.43 -9.30
N HIS A 175 -0.33 10.40 -8.01
CA HIS A 175 -0.73 9.21 -7.27
C HIS A 175 -2.08 9.50 -6.61
N PHE A 176 -3.06 8.63 -6.78
CA PHE A 176 -4.35 8.80 -6.12
C PHE A 176 -4.85 7.49 -5.54
N ARG A 177 -5.74 7.61 -4.55
CA ARG A 177 -6.45 6.47 -3.98
C ARG A 177 -7.81 6.91 -3.47
N TYR A 178 -8.88 6.23 -3.87
CA TYR A 178 -10.25 6.54 -3.42
C TYR A 178 -10.56 6.02 -2.00
N ALA A 179 -9.63 6.26 -1.08
CA ALA A 179 -9.72 5.86 0.33
C ALA A 179 -8.96 6.87 1.19
N ARG A 180 -9.06 6.71 2.51
CA ARG A 180 -8.20 7.46 3.43
C ARG A 180 -6.75 7.08 3.22
N LEU A 181 -5.88 8.09 3.36
CA LEU A 181 -4.43 7.95 3.29
C LEU A 181 -3.94 6.86 4.25
N LYS A 182 -3.11 5.97 3.73
CA LYS A 182 -2.34 4.96 4.46
C LYS A 182 -0.85 5.25 4.40
N GLY A 183 -0.09 4.66 5.33
CA GLY A 183 1.36 4.72 5.30
C GLY A 183 1.92 4.10 4.01
N THR A 184 1.31 2.99 3.56
CA THR A 184 1.67 2.33 2.30
C THR A 184 1.48 3.20 1.05
N ASP A 185 0.49 4.10 1.06
CA ASP A 185 0.25 5.03 -0.04
C ASP A 185 1.40 6.05 -0.12
N LEU A 186 1.84 6.57 1.02
CA LEU A 186 3.01 7.44 1.12
C LEU A 186 4.29 6.74 0.65
N LEU A 187 4.52 5.50 1.07
CA LEU A 187 5.70 4.72 0.66
C LEU A 187 5.73 4.51 -0.85
N THR A 188 4.60 4.12 -1.43
CA THR A 188 4.48 3.89 -2.88
C THR A 188 4.72 5.17 -3.67
N ALA A 189 4.09 6.27 -3.26
CA ALA A 189 4.29 7.58 -3.88
C ALA A 189 5.73 8.07 -3.73
N TRP A 190 6.33 7.88 -2.56
CA TRP A 190 7.70 8.29 -2.27
C TRP A 190 8.73 7.56 -3.13
N ILE A 191 8.65 6.23 -3.23
CA ILE A 191 9.55 5.44 -4.08
C ILE A 191 9.46 5.89 -5.54
N ARG A 192 8.23 6.05 -6.05
CA ARG A 192 8.00 6.57 -7.41
C ARG A 192 8.56 7.97 -7.60
N HIS A 193 8.36 8.85 -6.62
CA HIS A 193 8.84 10.23 -6.63
C HIS A 193 10.38 10.33 -6.60
N LEU A 194 11.05 9.48 -5.80
CA LEU A 194 12.51 9.39 -5.79
C LEU A 194 13.06 8.92 -7.14
N LEU A 195 12.41 7.93 -7.76
CA LEU A 195 12.81 7.44 -9.10
C LEU A 195 12.56 8.49 -10.20
N LEU A 196 11.48 9.26 -10.09
CA LEU A 196 11.23 10.41 -10.97
C LEU A 196 12.36 11.43 -10.87
N ASN A 197 12.70 11.88 -9.66
CA ASN A 197 13.79 12.84 -9.43
C ASN A 197 15.14 12.28 -9.88
N ASN A 198 15.39 10.99 -9.63
CA ASN A 198 16.64 10.33 -10.03
C ASN A 198 16.76 10.16 -11.56
N SER A 199 15.65 10.06 -12.29
CA SER A 199 15.66 9.95 -13.76
C SER A 199 16.25 11.19 -14.42
N ASN A 200 16.02 12.38 -13.81
CA ASN A 200 16.48 13.68 -14.28
C ASN A 200 16.27 13.91 -15.80
N VAL A 201 15.16 13.42 -16.35
CA VAL A 201 14.84 13.56 -17.77
C VAL A 201 14.27 14.96 -18.01
N PRO A 202 14.86 15.77 -18.91
CA PRO A 202 14.31 17.07 -19.26
C PRO A 202 12.85 16.93 -19.73
N GLN A 203 11.99 17.90 -19.39
CA GLN A 203 10.54 17.95 -19.68
C GLN A 203 9.64 17.11 -18.75
N TYR A 204 10.19 16.22 -17.93
CA TYR A 204 9.43 15.54 -16.89
C TYR A 204 9.39 16.37 -15.60
N PRO A 205 8.30 16.30 -14.82
CA PRO A 205 8.19 17.05 -13.57
C PRO A 205 9.18 16.52 -12.52
N VAL A 206 9.52 17.37 -11.55
CA VAL A 206 10.30 16.98 -10.35
C VAL A 206 9.43 16.89 -9.09
N THR A 207 8.12 17.13 -9.22
CA THR A 207 7.16 17.06 -8.12
C THR A 207 6.15 15.94 -8.30
N SER A 208 5.54 15.51 -7.20
CA SER A 208 4.45 14.53 -7.23
C SER A 208 3.28 14.97 -6.38
N THR A 209 2.08 14.56 -6.75
CA THR A 209 0.84 14.88 -6.06
C THR A 209 0.19 13.59 -5.58
N ILE A 210 -0.17 13.53 -4.30
CA ILE A 210 -0.91 12.42 -3.70
C ILE A 210 -2.31 12.92 -3.36
N LEU A 211 -3.32 12.28 -3.96
CA LEU A 211 -4.72 12.57 -3.67
C LEU A 211 -5.40 11.38 -2.99
N THR A 212 -5.95 11.62 -1.81
CA THR A 212 -6.73 10.63 -1.07
C THR A 212 -8.05 11.23 -0.60
N SER A 213 -8.95 10.42 -0.06
CA SER A 213 -10.27 10.92 0.35
C SER A 213 -10.20 12.04 1.40
N ASN A 214 -9.09 12.13 2.15
CA ASN A 214 -8.92 13.06 3.25
C ASN A 214 -7.64 13.92 3.18
N LYS A 215 -6.76 13.74 2.20
CA LYS A 215 -5.50 14.49 2.08
C LYS A 215 -5.19 14.82 0.61
N TYR A 216 -4.66 16.01 0.40
CA TYR A 216 -3.99 16.45 -0.82
C TYR A 216 -2.56 16.80 -0.42
N ILE A 217 -1.59 16.05 -0.94
CA ILE A 217 -0.18 16.19 -0.54
C ILE A 217 0.66 16.46 -1.77
N ARG A 218 1.61 17.40 -1.65
CA ARG A 218 2.59 17.68 -2.70
C ARG A 218 3.98 17.29 -2.21
N LEU A 219 4.66 16.42 -2.97
CA LEU A 219 6.07 16.08 -2.78
C LEU A 219 6.93 17.03 -3.63
N LYS A 220 7.82 17.77 -2.98
CA LYS A 220 8.78 18.68 -3.62
C LYS A 220 9.97 17.92 -4.20
N GLU A 221 10.69 18.59 -5.10
CA GLU A 221 11.96 18.10 -5.64
C GLU A 221 12.91 17.61 -4.52
N VAL A 222 13.60 16.51 -4.80
CA VAL A 222 14.55 15.87 -3.89
C VAL A 222 15.93 15.81 -4.55
N PRO A 223 16.78 16.84 -4.36
CA PRO A 223 18.11 16.88 -4.97
C PRO A 223 19.02 15.71 -4.56
N GLN A 224 18.80 15.11 -3.38
CA GLN A 224 19.57 13.98 -2.84
C GLN A 224 18.82 12.64 -2.96
N CYS A 225 17.98 12.48 -3.99
CA CYS A 225 17.14 11.29 -4.18
C CYS A 225 17.92 9.97 -4.19
N GLY A 226 19.14 9.96 -4.76
CA GLY A 226 20.02 8.78 -4.77
C GLY A 226 20.37 8.27 -3.37
N THR A 227 20.61 9.17 -2.40
CA THR A 227 20.91 8.79 -1.00
C THR A 227 19.71 8.10 -0.35
N TYR A 228 18.50 8.63 -0.56
CA TYR A 228 17.28 8.01 -0.03
C TYR A 228 17.00 6.66 -0.70
N LEU A 229 17.20 6.53 -2.01
CA LEU A 229 17.06 5.26 -2.72
C LEU A 229 18.06 4.21 -2.21
N SER A 230 19.35 4.57 -2.08
CA SER A 230 20.37 3.69 -1.51
C SER A 230 19.96 3.22 -0.12
N ARG A 231 19.45 4.13 0.72
CA ARG A 231 19.04 3.77 2.07
C ARG A 231 17.83 2.82 2.10
N LEU A 232 16.83 3.05 1.25
CA LEU A 232 15.70 2.14 1.09
C LEU A 232 16.16 0.75 0.62
N LEU A 233 17.15 0.69 -0.28
CA LEU A 233 17.72 -0.58 -0.77
C LEU A 233 18.53 -1.33 0.29
N GLU A 234 19.24 -0.63 1.17
CA GLU A 234 19.90 -1.25 2.34
C GLU A 234 18.88 -1.88 3.29
N ILE A 235 17.78 -1.16 3.56
CA ILE A 235 16.68 -1.66 4.40
C ILE A 235 16.02 -2.86 3.73
N TYR A 236 15.76 -2.78 2.43
CA TYR A 236 15.28 -3.90 1.60
C TYR A 236 16.18 -5.12 1.76
N TRP A 237 17.49 -4.96 1.55
CA TRP A 237 18.45 -6.06 1.65
C TRP A 237 18.47 -6.70 3.05
N LYS A 238 18.46 -5.89 4.11
CA LYS A 238 18.36 -6.38 5.50
C LYS A 238 17.07 -7.17 5.71
N GLY A 239 15.95 -6.68 5.17
CA GLY A 239 14.64 -7.31 5.32
C GLY A 239 14.45 -8.60 4.54
N LEU A 240 15.37 -8.91 3.60
CA LEU A 240 15.43 -10.22 2.98
C LEU A 240 16.11 -11.28 3.85
N THR A 241 16.84 -10.90 4.90
CA THR A 241 17.53 -11.86 5.78
C THR A 241 16.76 -12.20 7.04
N GLN A 242 15.95 -11.26 7.55
CA GLN A 242 15.16 -11.43 8.77
C GLN A 242 13.99 -10.44 8.81
N PRO A 243 12.94 -10.70 9.61
CA PRO A 243 11.84 -9.77 9.78
C PRO A 243 12.32 -8.40 10.28
N LEU A 244 12.05 -7.34 9.51
CA LEU A 244 12.34 -5.97 9.92
C LEU A 244 11.31 -5.50 10.93
N GLN A 245 11.75 -4.82 11.99
CA GLN A 245 10.85 -4.05 12.86
C GLN A 245 10.29 -2.78 12.17
N PHE A 246 9.94 -2.87 10.90
CA PHE A 246 9.21 -1.85 10.15
C PHE A 246 7.83 -2.41 9.81
N LEU A 247 6.81 -1.79 10.40
CA LEU A 247 5.41 -2.16 10.25
C LEU A 247 4.72 -1.00 9.55
N PRO A 248 4.49 -1.06 8.23
CA PRO A 248 4.24 0.14 7.41
C PRO A 248 3.21 1.08 8.01
N GLU A 249 2.07 0.57 8.48
CA GLU A 249 1.00 1.41 9.00
C GLU A 249 1.27 1.89 10.43
N SER A 250 1.78 1.02 11.29
CA SER A 250 2.10 1.35 12.69
C SER A 250 3.30 2.30 12.77
N SER A 251 4.30 2.11 11.91
CA SER A 251 5.46 2.99 11.73
C SER A 251 5.04 4.36 11.20
N TRP A 252 4.06 4.44 10.29
CA TRP A 252 3.50 5.73 9.89
C TRP A 252 2.84 6.45 11.06
N VAL A 253 1.97 5.76 11.81
CA VAL A 253 1.30 6.33 12.99
C VAL A 253 2.33 6.82 14.01
N TYR A 254 3.40 6.06 14.25
CA TYR A 254 4.48 6.48 15.13
C TYR A 254 5.15 7.77 14.63
N ALA A 255 5.63 7.77 13.39
CA ALA A 255 6.34 8.91 12.80
C ALA A 255 5.47 10.16 12.71
N GLU A 256 4.18 10.03 12.34
CA GLU A 256 3.22 11.15 12.34
C GLU A 256 3.07 11.76 13.75
N ASN A 257 2.97 10.91 14.78
CA ASN A 257 2.82 11.39 16.15
C ASN A 257 4.08 12.10 16.65
N VAL A 258 5.27 11.57 16.39
CA VAL A 258 6.53 12.16 16.85
C VAL A 258 6.89 13.41 16.03
N LEU A 259 6.86 13.32 14.71
CA LEU A 259 7.46 14.33 13.83
C LEU A 259 6.48 15.44 13.43
N LEU A 260 5.18 15.13 13.26
CA LEU A 260 4.18 16.13 12.88
C LEU A 260 3.42 16.67 14.08
N LYS A 261 2.94 15.78 14.97
CA LYS A 261 2.16 16.17 16.14
C LYS A 261 3.00 16.54 17.36
N GLN A 262 4.30 16.27 17.33
CA GLN A 262 5.24 16.55 18.42
C GLN A 262 4.81 15.91 19.76
N ASN A 263 4.14 14.77 19.68
CA ASN A 263 3.77 13.98 20.86
C ASN A 263 5.02 13.30 21.45
N ALA A 264 5.00 13.05 22.76
CA ALA A 264 6.02 12.23 23.41
C ALA A 264 6.10 10.83 22.76
N GLU A 265 7.31 10.27 22.67
CA GLU A 265 7.55 8.97 22.03
C GLU A 265 6.70 7.85 22.64
N GLU A 266 6.44 7.91 23.95
CA GLU A 266 5.59 6.96 24.69
C GLU A 266 4.15 6.97 24.16
N VAL A 267 3.60 8.17 23.88
CA VAL A 267 2.26 8.34 23.31
C VAL A 267 2.23 7.86 21.87
N ALA A 268 3.26 8.18 21.09
CA ALA A 268 3.41 7.70 19.72
C ALA A 268 3.46 6.17 19.65
N LEU A 269 4.17 5.53 20.59
CA LEU A 269 4.29 4.08 20.69
C LEU A 269 2.94 3.42 21.01
N ILE A 270 2.19 3.98 21.96
CA ILE A 270 0.84 3.50 22.30
C ILE A 270 -0.08 3.55 21.06
N ASN A 271 -0.05 4.66 20.32
CA ASN A 271 -0.86 4.82 19.10
C ASN A 271 -0.46 3.83 18.00
N ALA A 272 0.84 3.60 17.82
CA ALA A 272 1.35 2.61 16.87
C ALA A 272 0.94 1.17 17.26
N GLN A 273 1.02 0.82 18.55
CA GLN A 273 0.55 -0.48 19.06
C GLN A 273 -0.97 -0.65 18.88
N LYS A 274 -1.76 0.42 19.05
CA LYS A 274 -3.19 0.39 18.75
C LYS A 274 -3.43 0.10 17.26
N ARG A 275 -2.68 0.75 16.36
CA ARG A 275 -2.77 0.49 14.90
C ARG A 275 -2.41 -0.95 14.55
N TRP A 276 -1.40 -1.49 15.20
CA TRP A 276 -0.93 -2.87 15.05
C TRP A 276 -1.97 -3.90 15.49
N ASN A 277 -2.51 -3.76 16.69
CA ASN A 277 -3.51 -4.69 17.24
C ASN A 277 -4.86 -4.59 16.52
N GLY A 278 -5.15 -3.42 15.94
CA GLY A 278 -6.46 -3.11 15.39
C GLY A 278 -7.43 -2.61 16.45
N ASP A 279 -8.51 -2.00 16.01
CA ASP A 279 -9.58 -1.54 16.89
C ASP A 279 -10.76 -2.54 16.80
N PRO A 280 -11.21 -3.15 17.92
CA PRO A 280 -12.34 -4.07 17.92
C PRO A 280 -13.64 -3.46 17.38
N TYR A 281 -13.74 -2.14 17.36
CA TYR A 281 -14.90 -1.40 16.83
C TYR A 281 -14.70 -0.94 15.38
N SER A 282 -13.54 -1.23 14.77
CA SER A 282 -13.27 -0.96 13.36
C SER A 282 -13.44 -2.21 12.52
N SER A 283 -14.00 -2.05 11.31
CA SER A 283 -14.03 -3.11 10.30
C SER A 283 -12.65 -3.38 9.69
N LEU A 284 -11.66 -2.51 9.94
CA LEU A 284 -10.29 -2.70 9.45
C LEU A 284 -9.47 -3.48 10.48
N PRO A 285 -8.96 -4.67 10.11
CA PRO A 285 -8.16 -5.45 11.03
C PRO A 285 -6.79 -4.81 11.25
N GLY A 286 -6.20 -5.04 12.44
CA GLY A 286 -4.85 -4.59 12.76
C GLY A 286 -3.80 -5.25 11.86
N GLU A 287 -2.63 -4.62 11.70
CA GLU A 287 -1.51 -5.22 10.94
C GLU A 287 -1.08 -6.58 11.50
N SER A 288 -1.25 -6.82 12.80
CA SER A 288 -0.91 -8.08 13.47
C SER A 288 -1.75 -9.27 13.00
N SER A 289 -2.92 -9.02 12.43
CA SER A 289 -3.84 -10.04 11.90
C SER A 289 -3.41 -10.62 10.56
N ASN A 290 -2.46 -9.96 9.86
CA ASN A 290 -1.96 -10.45 8.59
C ASN A 290 -1.18 -11.76 8.81
N PRO A 291 -1.51 -12.87 8.12
CA PRO A 291 -0.89 -14.18 8.38
C PRO A 291 0.64 -14.20 8.28
N TYR A 292 1.22 -13.44 7.35
CA TYR A 292 2.67 -13.35 7.17
C TYR A 292 3.32 -12.62 8.34
N THR A 293 2.71 -11.51 8.74
CA THR A 293 3.10 -10.74 9.92
C THR A 293 3.01 -11.59 11.19
N THR A 294 1.89 -12.29 11.40
CA THR A 294 1.70 -13.21 12.52
C THR A 294 2.77 -14.30 12.53
N LEU A 295 3.12 -14.87 11.36
CA LEU A 295 4.15 -15.91 11.27
C LEU A 295 5.54 -15.38 11.64
N CYS A 296 5.90 -14.18 11.18
CA CYS A 296 7.20 -13.57 11.45
C CYS A 296 7.41 -13.25 12.93
N TYR A 297 6.41 -12.65 13.58
CA TYR A 297 6.57 -12.13 14.94
C TYR A 297 6.04 -13.06 16.01
N ARG A 298 5.00 -13.85 15.74
CA ARG A 298 4.32 -14.72 16.71
C ARG A 298 4.04 -13.98 18.03
N SER A 299 4.75 -14.35 19.09
CA SER A 299 4.65 -13.80 20.44
C SER A 299 5.60 -12.61 20.70
N ILE A 300 6.45 -12.23 19.74
CA ILE A 300 7.31 -11.05 19.82
C ILE A 300 6.49 -9.78 19.52
N THR A 301 6.66 -8.77 20.37
CA THR A 301 6.19 -7.41 20.11
C THR A 301 7.21 -6.67 19.23
N PRO A 302 6.90 -6.34 17.96
CA PRO A 302 7.85 -5.76 17.00
C PRO A 302 8.09 -4.24 17.20
N PHE A 303 8.21 -3.80 18.44
CA PHE A 303 8.30 -2.38 18.83
C PHE A 303 9.58 -2.09 19.64
N GLY A 304 10.72 -2.65 19.20
CA GLY A 304 12.03 -2.39 19.81
C GLY A 304 12.65 -1.05 19.36
N ALA A 305 13.91 -0.81 19.73
CA ALA A 305 14.63 0.42 19.35
C ALA A 305 14.77 0.59 17.81
N ASP A 306 14.92 -0.53 17.09
CA ASP A 306 14.98 -0.52 15.62
C ASP A 306 13.65 -0.03 15.01
N PHE A 307 12.50 -0.25 15.66
CA PHE A 307 11.20 0.19 15.16
C PHE A 307 11.08 1.70 15.06
N ALA A 308 11.36 2.41 16.16
CA ALA A 308 11.28 3.86 16.20
C ALA A 308 12.26 4.50 15.20
N THR A 309 13.48 3.95 15.14
CA THR A 309 14.53 4.41 14.23
C THR A 309 14.09 4.26 12.77
N LEU A 310 13.65 3.07 12.34
CA LEU A 310 13.21 2.84 10.96
C LEU A 310 11.96 3.64 10.61
N ALA A 311 11.01 3.76 11.54
CA ALA A 311 9.79 4.54 11.35
C ALA A 311 10.11 6.01 11.06
N CYS A 312 10.90 6.64 11.93
CA CYS A 312 11.30 8.04 11.78
C CYS A 312 12.25 8.26 10.60
N GLU A 313 13.14 7.32 10.30
CA GLU A 313 14.04 7.41 9.15
C GLU A 313 13.27 7.40 7.83
N ILE A 314 12.42 6.39 7.62
CA ILE A 314 11.70 6.23 6.35
C ILE A 314 10.66 7.34 6.20
N TYR A 315 9.73 7.48 7.16
CA TYR A 315 8.66 8.46 7.02
C TYR A 315 9.13 9.90 7.26
N GLY A 316 10.20 10.14 8.01
CA GLY A 316 10.80 11.46 8.15
C GLY A 316 11.36 11.98 6.83
N SER A 317 11.92 11.10 5.98
CA SER A 317 12.34 11.48 4.63
C SER A 317 11.15 11.97 3.77
N ILE A 318 9.99 11.34 3.91
CA ILE A 318 8.75 11.75 3.22
C ILE A 318 8.24 13.07 3.79
N ILE A 319 8.10 13.15 5.12
CA ILE A 319 7.56 14.32 5.82
C ILE A 319 8.36 15.59 5.51
N SER A 320 9.69 15.49 5.47
CA SER A 320 10.56 16.64 5.18
C SER A 320 10.42 17.22 3.76
N HIS A 321 9.83 16.45 2.82
CA HIS A 321 9.64 16.86 1.42
C HIS A 321 8.17 17.02 1.04
N ALA A 322 7.25 16.87 1.99
CA ALA A 322 5.81 16.90 1.76
C ALA A 322 5.15 18.18 2.26
N GLU A 323 4.24 18.73 1.47
CA GLU A 323 3.29 19.79 1.85
C GLU A 323 1.89 19.20 1.97
N GLY A 324 1.10 19.62 2.96
CA GLY A 324 -0.29 19.17 3.16
C GLY A 324 -0.45 17.87 3.95
N LEU A 325 0.58 17.47 4.72
CA LEU A 325 0.51 16.32 5.63
C LEU A 325 -0.10 16.64 7.00
N ASP A 326 -0.11 17.91 7.40
CA ASP A 326 -0.59 18.41 8.70
C ASP A 326 -2.11 18.31 8.91
#